data_AF-C7J950-F1
#
_entry.id   AF-C7J950-F1
#
_cell.length_a   1.000
_cell.length_b   1.000
_cell.length_c   1.000
_cell.angle_alpha   90.00
_cell.angle_beta   90.00
_cell.angle_gamma   90.00
#
_symmetry.space_group_name_H-M   'P 1'
#
loop_
_entity.id
_entity.type
_entity.pdbx_description
1 polymer ?
#
loop_
_entity_poly.entity_id
_entity_poly.type
_entity_poly.pdbx_seq_one_letter_code
_entity_poly.pdbx_strand_id
1 'polypeptide(L)'
;MAAAARLLPVAAKRLTTTARARRLSTSTSTSPPATAVLYDQHGPPDKVLRVAELPAAEIGERDVCVRMLAAPINPSDLNRVEGVYPVRPPLPAAVAGYEGVGQVHALGGAVDSRLLSPGDWVIPSPPSLGTWQTYIVNPATAWHRVRSDVPPQYVATVTVNPLTALRMLCDFVNLAPGLLSLLSSLFFPCN
;
A
#
# COMPACT_ATOMS: atom_id res chain seq x y z
N MET A 1 -58.82 -68.35 -4.83
CA MET A 1 -58.09 -67.33 -4.02
C MET A 1 -56.99 -66.74 -4.88
N ALA A 2 -56.82 -65.43 -4.78
CA ALA A 2 -56.26 -64.52 -5.77
C ALA A 2 -54.75 -64.68 -6.06
N ALA A 3 -54.39 -64.25 -7.27
CA ALA A 3 -53.03 -64.04 -7.78
C ALA A 3 -52.37 -62.78 -7.19
N ALA A 4 -51.04 -62.76 -7.19
CA ALA A 4 -50.16 -61.58 -7.40
C ALA A 4 -48.72 -61.98 -7.04
N ALA A 5 -47.64 -61.42 -7.59
CA ALA A 5 -47.33 -60.70 -8.82
C ALA A 5 -45.80 -60.59 -8.76
N ARG A 6 -45.09 -60.91 -9.85
CA ARG A 6 -43.62 -60.79 -9.92
C ARG A 6 -43.24 -59.30 -9.96
N LEU A 7 -42.40 -58.87 -9.01
CA LEU A 7 -41.80 -57.54 -9.00
C LEU A 7 -40.60 -57.49 -9.97
N LEU A 8 -40.63 -56.54 -10.90
CA LEU A 8 -39.50 -56.17 -11.76
C LEU A 8 -38.58 -55.15 -11.04
N PRO A 9 -37.27 -55.13 -11.33
CA PRO A 9 -36.37 -54.15 -10.74
C PRO A 9 -36.51 -52.77 -11.40
N VAL A 10 -36.45 -51.73 -10.57
CA VAL A 10 -36.47 -50.32 -10.99
C VAL A 10 -35.10 -49.94 -11.58
N ALA A 11 -35.10 -49.45 -12.82
CA ALA A 11 -33.89 -48.96 -13.50
C ALA A 11 -33.49 -47.57 -12.95
N ALA A 12 -32.28 -47.47 -12.40
CA ALA A 12 -31.68 -46.20 -12.00
C ALA A 12 -31.16 -45.43 -13.24
N LYS A 13 -31.74 -44.26 -13.52
CA LYS A 13 -31.21 -43.33 -14.54
C LYS A 13 -30.02 -42.56 -13.95
N ARG A 14 -28.81 -42.84 -14.44
CA ARG A 14 -27.64 -41.97 -14.21
C ARG A 14 -27.79 -40.71 -15.07
N LEU A 15 -27.95 -39.57 -14.41
CA LEU A 15 -27.81 -38.25 -15.01
C LEU A 15 -26.33 -37.93 -15.11
N THR A 16 -25.77 -37.98 -16.31
CA THR A 16 -24.44 -37.43 -16.61
C THR A 16 -24.58 -35.95 -16.94
N THR A 17 -24.42 -35.10 -15.92
CA THR A 17 -24.21 -33.65 -16.12
C THR A 17 -22.73 -33.41 -16.44
N THR A 18 -22.43 -33.20 -17.72
CA THR A 18 -21.13 -32.67 -18.16
C THR A 18 -21.04 -31.19 -17.81
N ALA A 19 -20.57 -30.89 -16.60
CA ALA A 19 -20.19 -29.53 -16.22
C ALA A 19 -18.97 -29.11 -17.04
N ARG A 20 -19.18 -28.27 -18.06
CA ARG A 20 -18.12 -27.63 -18.82
C ARG A 20 -17.40 -26.66 -17.89
N ALA A 21 -16.26 -27.06 -17.35
CA ALA A 21 -15.40 -26.20 -16.54
C ALA A 21 -14.97 -24.99 -17.38
N ARG A 22 -15.59 -23.83 -17.12
CA ARG A 22 -15.16 -22.55 -17.68
C ARG A 22 -13.82 -22.23 -17.00
N ARG A 23 -12.70 -22.45 -17.69
CA ARG A 23 -11.39 -21.94 -17.24
C ARG A 23 -11.51 -20.42 -17.18
N LEU A 24 -11.70 -19.89 -15.98
CA LEU A 24 -11.46 -18.48 -15.69
C LEU A 24 -9.94 -18.29 -15.84
N SER A 25 -9.51 -17.71 -16.95
CA SER A 25 -8.15 -17.21 -17.10
C SER A 25 -8.06 -15.97 -16.21
N THR A 26 -7.66 -16.15 -14.95
CA THR A 26 -7.27 -15.03 -14.10
C THR A 26 -5.95 -14.50 -14.66
N SER A 27 -5.99 -13.41 -15.44
CA SER A 27 -4.77 -12.71 -15.79
C SER A 27 -4.23 -12.06 -14.52
N THR A 28 -3.23 -12.68 -13.90
CA THR A 28 -2.53 -12.08 -12.76
C THR A 28 -1.72 -10.90 -13.31
N SER A 29 -2.15 -9.67 -13.04
CA SER A 29 -1.37 -8.48 -13.35
C SER A 29 -0.19 -8.36 -12.39
N THR A 30 0.98 -8.00 -12.89
CA THR A 30 2.18 -7.79 -12.07
C THR A 30 2.67 -6.35 -12.18
N SER A 31 3.35 -5.85 -11.15
CA SER A 31 4.09 -4.59 -11.24
C SER A 31 5.29 -4.72 -12.19
N PRO A 32 5.89 -3.60 -12.62
CA PRO A 32 7.27 -3.61 -13.07
C PRO A 32 8.22 -4.11 -11.96
N PRO A 33 9.41 -4.64 -12.30
CA PRO A 33 10.51 -4.78 -11.34
C PRO A 33 10.82 -3.44 -10.67
N ALA A 34 11.32 -3.47 -9.44
CA ALA A 34 11.57 -2.27 -8.66
C ALA A 34 13.03 -2.18 -8.20
N THR A 35 13.62 -1.00 -8.26
CA THR A 35 14.88 -0.72 -7.56
C THR A 35 14.54 -0.24 -6.16
N ALA A 36 15.17 -0.81 -5.12
CA ALA A 36 14.89 -0.49 -3.73
C ALA A 36 16.17 -0.31 -2.91
N VAL A 37 16.08 0.47 -1.83
CA VAL A 37 17.11 0.57 -0.79
C VAL A 37 16.77 -0.38 0.34
N LEU A 38 17.58 -1.42 0.51
CA LEU A 38 17.37 -2.52 1.44
C LEU A 38 18.41 -2.55 2.55
N TYR A 39 18.07 -3.19 3.66
CA TYR A 39 19.00 -3.58 4.71
C TYR A 39 18.60 -4.92 5.32
N ASP A 40 19.61 -5.74 5.65
CA ASP A 40 19.43 -7.11 6.15
C ASP A 40 19.65 -7.22 7.67
N GLN A 41 20.28 -6.20 8.25
CA GLN A 41 20.58 -6.06 9.68
C GLN A 41 20.59 -4.60 10.08
N HIS A 42 20.40 -4.33 11.37
CA HIS A 42 20.54 -2.98 11.91
C HIS A 42 22.00 -2.51 11.96
N GLY A 43 22.22 -1.21 11.81
CA GLY A 43 23.55 -0.61 11.95
C GLY A 43 23.67 0.78 11.32
N PRO A 44 24.90 1.32 11.24
CA PRO A 44 25.14 2.61 10.60
C PRO A 44 24.62 2.60 9.15
N PRO A 45 23.78 3.57 8.73
CA PRO A 45 23.11 3.53 7.43
C PRO A 45 24.07 3.39 6.24
N ASP A 46 25.26 4.00 6.30
CA ASP A 46 26.29 3.91 5.26
C ASP A 46 26.96 2.53 5.16
N LYS A 47 26.76 1.67 6.17
CA LYS A 47 27.31 0.30 6.22
C LYS A 47 26.28 -0.76 5.88
N VAL A 48 25.01 -0.53 6.19
CA VAL A 48 23.97 -1.58 6.09
C VAL A 48 22.99 -1.37 4.93
N LEU A 49 22.85 -0.15 4.41
CA LEU A 49 21.98 0.11 3.27
C LEU A 49 22.65 -0.29 1.95
N ARG A 50 21.88 -0.95 1.08
CA ARG A 50 22.29 -1.31 -0.27
C ARG A 50 21.16 -1.08 -1.25
N VAL A 51 21.49 -0.73 -2.48
CA VAL A 51 20.53 -0.70 -3.59
C VAL A 51 20.43 -2.10 -4.19
N ALA A 52 19.21 -2.56 -4.47
CA ALA A 52 18.97 -3.83 -5.13
C ALA A 52 17.74 -3.79 -6.02
N GLU A 53 17.72 -4.69 -7.00
CA GLU A 53 16.53 -4.97 -7.81
C GLU A 53 15.63 -5.97 -7.10
N LEU A 54 14.35 -5.66 -7.06
CA LEU A 54 13.26 -6.50 -6.61
C LEU A 54 12.50 -7.00 -7.84
N PRO A 55 12.12 -8.29 -7.88
CA PRO A 55 11.31 -8.81 -8.96
C PRO A 55 9.95 -8.12 -9.03
N ALA A 56 9.29 -8.22 -10.18
CA ALA A 56 7.90 -7.84 -10.33
C ALA A 56 7.04 -8.50 -9.24
N ALA A 57 6.20 -7.70 -8.56
CA ALA A 57 5.27 -8.17 -7.56
C ALA A 57 3.89 -8.45 -8.20
N GLU A 58 3.19 -9.48 -7.71
CA GLU A 58 1.80 -9.71 -8.11
C GLU A 58 0.90 -8.59 -7.58
N ILE A 59 -0.01 -8.11 -8.43
CA ILE A 59 -1.06 -7.16 -8.03
C ILE A 59 -2.32 -7.98 -7.77
N GLY A 60 -2.63 -8.19 -6.49
CA GLY A 60 -3.85 -8.87 -6.08
C GLY A 60 -5.11 -8.07 -6.44
N GLU A 61 -6.28 -8.71 -6.38
CA GLU A 61 -7.54 -8.10 -6.83
C GLU A 61 -7.88 -6.78 -6.12
N ARG A 62 -7.41 -6.58 -4.88
CA ARG A 62 -7.64 -5.37 -4.08
C ARG A 62 -6.39 -4.51 -3.88
N ASP A 63 -5.31 -4.86 -4.58
CA ASP A 63 -4.05 -4.15 -4.47
C ASP A 63 -3.95 -3.01 -5.47
N VAL A 64 -3.06 -2.09 -5.15
CA VAL A 64 -2.70 -0.94 -5.96
C VAL A 64 -1.19 -0.96 -6.13
N CYS A 65 -0.75 -0.94 -7.39
CA CYS A 65 0.64 -0.71 -7.73
C CYS A 65 0.86 0.80 -7.86
N VAL A 66 1.80 1.32 -7.08
CA VAL A 66 2.17 2.74 -7.03
C VAL A 66 3.60 2.89 -7.50
N ARG A 67 3.84 3.78 -8.45
CA ARG A 67 5.17 4.25 -8.85
C ARG A 67 5.58 5.42 -7.97
N MET A 68 6.65 5.30 -7.20
CA MET A 68 7.10 6.38 -6.32
C MET A 68 7.62 7.56 -7.14
N LEU A 69 7.27 8.78 -6.71
CA LEU A 69 7.72 10.04 -7.33
C LEU A 69 8.81 10.70 -6.49
N ALA A 70 8.62 10.71 -5.17
CA ALA A 70 9.57 11.24 -4.21
C ALA A 70 9.35 10.62 -2.83
N ALA A 71 10.43 10.37 -2.10
CA ALA A 71 10.41 9.96 -0.70
C ALA A 71 11.53 10.71 0.02
N PRO A 72 11.24 11.45 1.11
CA PRO A 72 12.25 12.16 1.87
C PRO A 72 13.09 11.19 2.72
N ILE A 73 14.18 11.73 3.26
CA ILE A 73 15.00 11.08 4.29
C ILE A 73 14.82 11.87 5.59
N ASN A 74 14.08 11.30 6.53
CA ASN A 74 13.88 11.85 7.86
C ASN A 74 14.83 11.18 8.88
N PRO A 75 15.17 11.84 10.00
CA PRO A 75 15.92 11.21 11.09
C PRO A 75 15.29 9.89 11.59
N SER A 76 13.97 9.79 11.60
CA SER A 76 13.25 8.55 11.97
C SER A 76 13.54 7.38 11.04
N ASP A 77 13.78 7.63 9.75
CA ASP A 77 14.13 6.58 8.79
C ASP A 77 15.50 5.99 9.16
N LEU A 78 16.48 6.85 9.45
CA LEU A 78 17.83 6.45 9.84
C LEU A 78 17.81 5.71 11.18
N ASN A 79 17.09 6.22 12.18
CA ASN A 79 16.92 5.56 13.47
C ASN A 79 16.32 4.15 13.35
N ARG A 80 15.47 3.92 12.34
CA ARG A 80 14.85 2.62 12.07
C ARG A 80 15.83 1.65 11.40
N VAL A 81 16.69 2.15 10.53
CA VAL A 81 17.83 1.40 9.96
C VAL A 81 18.83 1.04 11.06
N GLU A 82 19.17 1.98 11.93
CA GLU A 82 20.06 1.77 13.09
C GLU A 82 19.48 0.84 14.17
N GLY A 83 18.16 0.62 14.14
CA GLY A 83 17.47 -0.28 15.06
C GLY A 83 17.11 0.33 16.41
N VAL A 84 17.26 1.65 16.56
CA VAL A 84 16.94 2.42 17.77
C VAL A 84 15.53 3.00 17.76
N TYR A 85 14.82 2.95 16.62
CA TYR A 85 13.42 3.36 16.54
C TYR A 85 12.46 2.24 17.04
N PRO A 86 11.35 2.55 17.73
CA PRO A 86 10.45 1.54 18.30
C PRO A 86 9.77 0.65 17.25
N VAL A 87 9.38 1.23 16.11
CA VAL A 87 8.73 0.51 15.02
C VAL A 87 9.78 0.09 13.99
N ARG A 88 9.96 -1.21 13.81
CA ARG A 88 11.00 -1.78 12.93
C ARG A 88 10.37 -2.76 11.95
N PRO A 89 10.72 -2.73 10.65
CA PRO A 89 10.28 -3.75 9.71
C PRO A 89 10.99 -5.07 10.05
N PRO A 90 10.40 -6.21 9.66
CA PRO A 90 11.09 -7.49 9.79
C PRO A 90 12.36 -7.50 8.92
N LEU A 91 13.39 -8.16 9.43
CA LEU A 91 14.67 -8.40 8.74
C LEU A 91 14.82 -9.90 8.44
N PRO A 92 15.54 -10.30 7.39
CA PRO A 92 16.31 -9.48 6.44
C PRO A 92 15.46 -8.84 5.33
N ALA A 93 16.11 -8.17 4.36
CA ALA A 93 15.51 -7.55 3.17
C ALA A 93 14.42 -6.49 3.47
N ALA A 94 14.59 -5.71 4.56
CA ALA A 94 13.70 -4.59 4.84
C ALA A 94 13.96 -3.44 3.85
N VAL A 95 12.89 -2.88 3.27
CA VAL A 95 12.96 -1.64 2.48
C VAL A 95 12.94 -0.44 3.42
N ALA A 96 13.88 0.48 3.25
CA ALA A 96 13.94 1.71 4.03
C ALA A 96 12.92 2.78 3.57
N GLY A 97 12.75 3.83 4.37
CA GLY A 97 11.83 4.93 4.09
C GLY A 97 10.42 4.76 4.67
N TYR A 98 9.89 5.84 5.24
CA TYR A 98 8.64 5.82 5.99
C TYR A 98 7.49 6.56 5.29
N GLU A 99 7.77 7.67 4.62
CA GLU A 99 6.79 8.48 3.87
C GLU A 99 7.24 8.76 2.44
N GLY A 100 6.33 9.34 1.64
CA GLY A 100 6.58 9.70 0.26
C GLY A 100 5.29 9.91 -0.50
N VAL A 101 5.43 10.35 -1.74
CA VAL A 101 4.32 10.44 -2.70
C VAL A 101 4.60 9.56 -3.89
N GLY A 102 3.57 8.86 -4.34
CA GLY A 102 3.60 8.04 -5.52
C GLY A 102 2.42 8.33 -6.43
N GLN A 103 2.50 7.82 -7.65
CA GLN A 103 1.44 7.84 -8.64
C GLN A 103 0.91 6.43 -8.83
N VAL A 104 -0.40 6.26 -8.81
CA VAL A 104 -1.05 4.97 -9.12
C VAL A 104 -0.64 4.55 -10.53
N HIS A 105 0.00 3.39 -10.64
CA HIS A 105 0.42 2.78 -11.89
C HIS A 105 -0.63 1.80 -12.41
N ALA A 106 -1.12 0.91 -11.55
CA ALA A 106 -2.10 -0.12 -11.89
C ALA A 106 -2.95 -0.50 -10.66
N LEU A 107 -4.12 -1.08 -10.92
CA LEU A 107 -5.09 -1.50 -9.91
C LEU A 107 -5.44 -2.98 -10.10
N GLY A 108 -5.69 -3.66 -8.99
CA GLY A 108 -6.40 -4.94 -8.99
C GLY A 108 -7.85 -4.79 -9.46
N GLY A 109 -8.41 -5.85 -10.04
CA GLY A 109 -9.73 -5.82 -10.67
C GLY A 109 -10.92 -5.57 -9.73
N ALA A 110 -10.73 -5.67 -8.41
CA ALA A 110 -11.74 -5.41 -7.40
C ALA A 110 -11.54 -4.07 -6.65
N VAL A 111 -10.59 -3.23 -7.08
CA VAL A 111 -10.44 -1.86 -6.56
C VAL A 111 -11.47 -0.94 -7.24
N ASP A 112 -12.21 -0.16 -6.45
CA ASP A 112 -13.18 0.81 -6.99
C ASP A 112 -12.45 1.98 -7.68
N SER A 113 -12.56 2.03 -9.00
CA SER A 113 -11.89 3.04 -9.83
C SER A 113 -12.36 4.47 -9.56
N ARG A 114 -13.50 4.66 -8.89
CA ARG A 114 -13.98 5.99 -8.47
C ARG A 114 -13.21 6.55 -7.27
N LEU A 115 -12.61 5.67 -6.47
CA LEU A 115 -11.81 6.06 -5.30
C LEU A 115 -10.34 6.29 -5.67
N LEU A 116 -9.78 5.41 -6.50
CA LEU A 116 -8.41 5.49 -7.00
C LEU A 116 -8.38 5.10 -8.47
N SER A 117 -7.64 5.84 -9.28
CA SER A 117 -7.43 5.57 -10.71
C SER A 117 -5.96 5.68 -11.09
N PRO A 118 -5.48 4.94 -12.12
CA PRO A 118 -4.15 5.16 -12.68
C PRO A 118 -3.92 6.65 -12.99
N GLY A 119 -2.78 7.17 -12.55
CA GLY A 119 -2.45 8.58 -12.64
C GLY A 119 -2.70 9.40 -11.37
N ASP A 120 -3.57 8.94 -10.47
CA ASP A 120 -3.82 9.61 -9.18
C ASP A 120 -2.54 9.64 -8.33
N TRP A 121 -2.32 10.74 -7.62
CA TRP A 121 -1.26 10.83 -6.62
C TRP A 121 -1.76 10.32 -5.28
N VAL A 122 -0.90 9.56 -4.60
CA VAL A 122 -1.21 8.93 -3.33
C VAL A 122 -0.04 9.02 -2.36
N ILE A 123 -0.36 9.08 -1.07
CA ILE A 123 0.58 8.94 0.06
C ILE A 123 0.23 7.67 0.87
N PRO A 124 1.22 7.02 1.51
CA PRO A 124 0.97 5.87 2.37
C PRO A 124 0.23 6.29 3.65
N SER A 125 -0.73 5.46 4.09
CA SER A 125 -1.48 5.65 5.34
C SER A 125 -1.97 4.30 5.90
N PRO A 126 -1.53 3.88 7.10
CA PRO A 126 -0.51 4.53 7.89
C PRO A 126 0.87 4.49 7.19
N PRO A 127 1.78 5.44 7.46
CA PRO A 127 3.16 5.35 6.99
C PRO A 127 3.85 4.09 7.55
N SER A 128 4.68 3.43 6.74
CA SER A 128 5.54 2.24 7.06
C SER A 128 5.72 1.26 5.86
N LEU A 129 5.40 1.63 4.62
CA LEU A 129 5.44 0.67 3.50
C LEU A 129 6.85 0.36 2.97
N GLY A 130 7.88 1.10 3.40
CA GLY A 130 9.21 1.08 2.78
C GLY A 130 9.19 1.89 1.48
N THR A 131 9.32 3.21 1.59
CA THR A 131 9.08 4.12 0.45
C THR A 131 10.31 4.39 -0.42
N TRP A 132 11.50 3.95 -0.01
CA TRP A 132 12.73 4.08 -0.80
C TRP A 132 12.84 2.95 -1.84
N GLN A 133 11.84 2.86 -2.71
CA GLN A 133 11.79 1.95 -3.84
C GLN A 133 10.98 2.55 -4.99
N THR A 134 11.18 2.06 -6.22
CA THR A 134 10.54 2.67 -7.41
C THR A 134 9.07 2.27 -7.59
N TYR A 135 8.69 1.07 -7.17
CA TYR A 135 7.30 0.58 -7.20
C TYR A 135 6.92 -0.09 -5.89
N ILE A 136 5.66 0.09 -5.48
CA ILE A 136 5.09 -0.50 -4.27
C ILE A 136 3.75 -1.13 -4.63
N VAL A 137 3.52 -2.38 -4.23
CA VAL A 137 2.21 -3.03 -4.32
C VAL A 137 1.68 -3.22 -2.91
N ASN A 138 0.51 -2.66 -2.62
CA ASN A 138 -0.16 -2.80 -1.33
C ASN A 138 -1.69 -2.67 -1.51
N PRO A 139 -2.50 -3.12 -0.54
CA PRO A 139 -3.95 -2.98 -0.59
C PRO A 139 -4.39 -1.53 -0.82
N ALA A 140 -5.50 -1.32 -1.51
CA ALA A 140 -6.05 0.02 -1.78
C ALA A 140 -6.23 0.87 -0.50
N THR A 141 -6.49 0.23 0.64
CA THR A 141 -6.64 0.89 1.95
C THR A 141 -5.36 1.49 2.50
N ALA A 142 -4.19 1.11 1.98
CA ALA A 142 -2.89 1.65 2.40
C ALA A 142 -2.59 3.02 1.78
N TRP A 143 -3.47 3.53 0.92
CA TRP A 143 -3.23 4.71 0.09
C TRP A 143 -4.27 5.78 0.35
N HIS A 144 -3.82 7.01 0.52
CA HIS A 144 -4.70 8.19 0.54
C HIS A 144 -4.45 9.02 -0.71
N ARG A 145 -5.51 9.29 -1.47
CA ARG A 145 -5.44 10.17 -2.64
C ARG A 145 -5.15 11.61 -2.20
N VAL A 146 -4.24 12.25 -2.91
CA VAL A 146 -3.80 13.63 -2.65
C VAL A 146 -3.83 14.45 -3.93
N ARG A 147 -3.72 15.76 -3.78
CA ARG A 147 -3.62 16.71 -4.90
C ARG A 147 -2.31 16.53 -5.67
N SER A 148 -2.34 16.77 -6.98
CA SER A 148 -1.22 16.61 -7.91
C SER A 148 -0.82 17.91 -8.63
N ASP A 149 -1.41 19.04 -8.22
CA ASP A 149 -1.19 20.38 -8.77
C ASP A 149 -0.11 21.18 -8.02
N VAL A 150 0.73 20.49 -7.26
CA VAL A 150 1.86 21.06 -6.51
C VAL A 150 3.12 20.22 -6.75
N PRO A 151 4.33 20.77 -6.52
CA PRO A 151 5.55 19.98 -6.59
C PRO A 151 5.49 18.71 -5.71
N PRO A 152 5.88 17.53 -6.22
CA PRO A 152 5.78 16.27 -5.49
C PRO A 152 6.60 16.29 -4.20
N GLN A 153 7.68 17.10 -4.13
CA GLN A 153 8.50 17.24 -2.93
C GLN A 153 7.69 17.76 -1.74
N TYR A 154 6.71 18.64 -1.96
CA TYR A 154 5.86 19.13 -0.87
C TYR A 154 4.90 18.06 -0.36
N VAL A 155 4.33 17.27 -1.27
CA VAL A 155 3.40 16.19 -0.93
C VAL A 155 4.15 15.03 -0.25
N ALA A 156 5.37 14.76 -0.67
CA ALA A 156 6.19 13.66 -0.13
C ALA A 156 6.49 13.81 1.37
N THR A 157 6.41 15.02 1.91
CA THR A 157 6.79 15.34 3.29
C THR A 157 5.59 15.57 4.22
N VAL A 158 4.34 15.36 3.78
CA VAL A 158 3.17 15.76 4.58
C VAL A 158 2.80 14.78 5.69
N THR A 159 3.14 13.50 5.55
CA THR A 159 2.57 12.43 6.38
C THR A 159 3.21 12.36 7.76
N VAL A 160 4.49 12.72 7.88
CA VAL A 160 5.24 12.62 9.14
C VAL A 160 5.30 13.98 9.83
N ASN A 161 6.28 14.83 9.49
CA ASN A 161 6.59 16.01 10.30
C ASN A 161 5.43 17.02 10.36
N PRO A 162 4.74 17.33 9.25
CA PRO A 162 3.61 18.24 9.27
C PRO A 162 2.44 17.70 10.11
N LEU A 163 2.01 16.46 9.89
CA LEU A 163 0.92 15.88 10.69
C LEU A 163 1.29 15.77 12.18
N THR A 164 2.54 15.44 12.52
CA THR A 164 3.01 15.48 13.92
C THR A 164 2.89 16.88 14.51
N ALA A 165 3.34 17.91 13.81
CA ALA A 165 3.20 19.30 14.26
C ALA A 165 1.73 19.70 14.44
N LEU A 166 0.87 19.35 13.49
CA LEU A 166 -0.56 19.63 13.56
C LEU A 166 -1.23 18.99 14.79
N ARG A 167 -0.91 17.72 15.09
CA ARG A 167 -1.43 17.03 16.27
C ARG A 167 -0.93 17.66 17.56
N MET A 168 0.36 18.03 17.64
CA MET A 168 0.88 18.76 18.81
C MET A 168 0.12 20.08 19.05
N LEU A 169 -0.23 20.78 17.99
CA LEU A 169 -0.90 22.08 18.07
C LEU A 169 -2.41 21.98 18.35
N CYS A 170 -3.12 21.06 17.70
CA CYS A 170 -4.58 20.97 17.84
C CYS A 170 -5.01 20.12 19.04
N ASP A 171 -4.23 19.10 19.42
CA ASP A 171 -4.72 18.07 20.35
C ASP A 171 -4.29 18.33 21.80
N PHE A 172 -3.27 19.17 22.02
CA PHE A 172 -2.69 19.43 23.35
C PHE A 172 -2.75 20.90 23.80
N VAL A 173 -2.89 21.84 22.88
CA VAL A 173 -2.87 23.28 23.20
C VAL A 173 -4.09 23.96 22.57
N ASN A 174 -4.78 24.80 23.34
CA ASN A 174 -5.83 25.66 22.78
C ASN A 174 -5.19 26.98 22.29
N LEU A 175 -4.92 27.06 21.00
CA LEU A 175 -4.23 28.21 20.41
C LEU A 175 -5.21 29.32 20.05
N ALA A 176 -5.00 30.52 20.61
CA ALA A 176 -5.77 31.70 20.23
C ALA A 176 -5.42 32.17 18.81
N PRO A 177 -6.39 32.65 18.02
CA PRO A 177 -6.12 33.28 16.73
C PRO A 177 -5.07 34.39 16.84
N GLY A 178 -4.01 34.32 16.03
CA GLY A 178 -2.90 35.28 16.02
C GLY A 178 -1.57 34.76 16.57
N LEU A 179 -1.55 33.63 17.29
CA LEU A 179 -0.31 33.01 17.78
C LEU A 179 0.37 32.11 16.71
N LEU A 180 -0.32 31.86 15.59
CA LEU A 180 0.05 30.83 14.60
C LEU A 180 0.37 31.38 13.20
N SER A 181 1.19 32.42 13.09
CA SER A 181 1.53 33.02 11.79
C SER A 181 2.56 32.23 10.96
N LEU A 182 3.21 31.21 11.52
CA LEU A 182 4.35 30.52 10.86
C LEU A 182 4.06 29.14 10.27
N LEU A 183 2.87 28.56 10.46
CA LEU A 183 2.59 27.17 10.04
C LEU A 183 1.36 26.99 9.14
N SER A 184 0.48 27.98 8.99
CA SER A 184 -0.89 27.77 8.50
C SER A 184 -1.07 27.49 7.00
N SER A 185 -0.04 27.65 6.15
CA SER A 185 -0.20 27.54 4.69
C SER A 185 -0.23 26.11 4.13
N LEU A 186 -0.02 25.09 4.97
CA LEU A 186 0.03 23.67 4.55
C LEU A 186 -0.94 22.74 5.30
N PHE A 187 -1.72 23.25 6.25
CA PHE A 187 -2.54 22.43 7.14
C PHE A 187 -4.03 22.59 6.95
N PHE A 188 -4.75 21.48 7.12
CA PHE A 188 -6.19 21.51 7.35
C PHE A 188 -6.50 22.26 8.65
N PRO A 189 -7.62 23.00 8.73
CA PRO A 189 -8.01 23.70 9.96
C PRO A 189 -8.12 22.71 11.13
N CYS A 190 -7.65 23.11 12.32
CA CYS A 190 -8.02 22.43 13.57
C CYS A 190 -9.54 22.58 13.73
N ASN A 191 -10.23 21.48 14.04
CA ASN A 191 -11.67 21.46 14.29
C ASN A 191 -12.00 21.90 15.72
#